data_AF-A0A0C9VV85-F1
#
_entry.id   AF-A0A0C9VV85-F1
#
_cell.length_a   1.000
_cell.length_b   1.000
_cell.length_c   1.000
_cell.angle_alpha   90.00
_cell.angle_beta   90.00
_cell.angle_gamma   90.00
#
_symmetry.space_group_name_H-M   'P 1'
#
loop_
_entity.id
_entity.type
_entity.pdbx_description
1 polymer ?
#
loop_
_entity_poly.entity_id
_entity_poly.type
_entity_poly.pdbx_seq_one_letter_code
_entity_poly.pdbx_strand_id
1 'polypeptide(L)'
;ITTRDSQMRGELRDKLVPLVREVYGFRLTSDCKGIEANRKLYDILKKENAYVFKDPVKRKGLYEVDIIQLSLNVMWFSSPKHEGIKFGDYFRPIPLPTIALIFTTVS
;
A
#
# COMPACT_ATOMS: atom_id res chain seq x y z
N ILE A 1 -16.08 20.68 -11.85
CA ILE A 1 -15.13 20.46 -10.73
C ILE A 1 -14.70 19.01 -10.84
N THR A 2 -13.54 18.75 -11.47
CA THR A 2 -13.13 17.41 -11.91
C THR A 2 -11.60 17.30 -11.89
N THR A 3 -10.96 17.72 -10.80
CA THR A 3 -9.49 17.87 -10.77
C THR A 3 -8.81 17.26 -9.54
N ARG A 4 -9.55 16.53 -8.68
CA ARG A 4 -9.03 16.12 -7.35
C ARG A 4 -8.64 14.64 -7.23
N ASP A 5 -9.28 13.72 -7.95
CA ASP A 5 -9.12 12.29 -7.66
C ASP A 5 -7.87 11.64 -8.26
N SER A 6 -7.50 12.00 -9.51
CA SER A 6 -6.30 11.48 -10.18
C SER A 6 -5.01 11.91 -9.49
N GLN A 7 -5.00 13.10 -8.87
CA GLN A 7 -3.84 13.59 -8.12
C GLN A 7 -3.64 12.80 -6.81
N MET A 8 -4.73 12.51 -6.07
CA MET A 8 -4.63 11.79 -4.79
C MET A 8 -4.16 10.34 -4.98
N ARG A 9 -4.66 9.64 -6.00
CA ARG A 9 -4.19 8.28 -6.31
C ARG A 9 -2.75 8.26 -6.79
N GLY A 10 -2.35 9.24 -7.60
CA GLY A 10 -0.96 9.39 -8.06
C GLY A 10 0.00 9.61 -6.88
N GLU A 11 -0.33 10.55 -6.00
CA GLU A 11 0.47 10.83 -4.79
C GLU A 11 0.55 9.61 -3.87
N LEU A 12 -0.59 8.93 -3.65
CA LEU A 12 -0.63 7.71 -2.85
C LEU A 12 0.25 6.61 -3.47
N ARG A 13 0.20 6.43 -4.79
CA ARG A 13 1.05 5.47 -5.52
C ARG A 13 2.53 5.78 -5.30
N ASP A 14 2.93 7.03 -5.45
CA ASP A 14 4.34 7.42 -5.33
C ASP A 14 4.87 7.18 -3.90
N LYS A 15 4.03 7.38 -2.88
CA LYS A 15 4.33 7.04 -1.48
C LYS A 15 4.28 5.53 -1.20
N LEU A 16 3.40 4.79 -1.88
CA LEU A 16 3.22 3.35 -1.70
C LEU A 16 4.35 2.51 -2.32
N VAL A 17 4.84 2.87 -3.49
CA VAL A 17 5.91 2.12 -4.20
C VAL A 17 7.10 1.79 -3.29
N PRO A 18 7.70 2.74 -2.55
CA PRO A 18 8.80 2.40 -1.64
C PRO A 18 8.36 1.51 -0.47
N LEU A 19 7.12 1.65 0.04
CA LEU A 19 6.58 0.82 1.12
C LEU A 19 6.31 -0.61 0.66
N VAL A 20 5.72 -0.81 -0.52
CA VAL A 20 5.52 -2.14 -1.13
C VAL A 20 6.86 -2.86 -1.26
N ARG A 21 7.88 -2.13 -1.70
CA ARG A 21 9.24 -2.68 -1.82
C ARG A 21 9.78 -3.15 -0.47
N GLU A 22 9.65 -2.33 0.56
CA GLU A 22 10.13 -2.63 1.91
C GLU A 22 9.36 -3.77 2.56
N VAL A 23 8.02 -3.71 2.54
CA VAL A 23 7.13 -4.68 3.20
C VAL A 23 7.21 -6.07 2.56
N TYR A 24 7.24 -6.15 1.23
CA TYR A 24 7.26 -7.45 0.54
C TYR A 24 8.68 -7.91 0.15
N GLY A 25 9.69 -7.04 0.24
CA GLY A 25 11.08 -7.37 -0.06
C GLY A 25 11.44 -7.38 -1.55
N PHE A 26 10.79 -6.55 -2.36
CA PHE A 26 11.21 -6.38 -3.76
C PHE A 26 12.61 -5.80 -3.84
N ARG A 27 13.43 -6.31 -4.77
CA ARG A 27 14.82 -5.90 -4.97
C ARG A 27 14.91 -4.81 -6.03
N LEU A 28 15.65 -3.75 -5.76
CA LEU A 28 16.10 -2.81 -6.78
C LEU A 28 17.33 -3.39 -7.48
N THR A 29 17.12 -4.08 -8.58
CA THR A 29 18.20 -4.72 -9.32
C THR A 29 17.90 -4.83 -10.81
N SER A 30 18.97 -4.84 -11.60
CA SER A 30 18.97 -5.09 -13.04
C SER A 30 19.49 -6.48 -13.40
N ASP A 31 19.89 -7.30 -12.41
CA ASP A 31 20.40 -8.65 -12.66
C ASP A 31 19.26 -9.64 -12.95
N CYS A 32 19.52 -10.62 -13.84
CA CYS A 32 18.51 -11.59 -14.27
C CYS A 32 17.91 -12.39 -13.09
N LYS A 33 18.73 -12.78 -12.11
CA LYS A 33 18.26 -13.58 -10.96
C LYS A 33 17.35 -12.76 -10.05
N GLY A 34 17.70 -11.50 -9.84
CA GLY A 34 16.92 -10.54 -9.09
C GLY A 34 15.58 -10.21 -9.75
N ILE A 35 15.57 -10.01 -11.07
CA ILE A 35 14.34 -9.83 -11.86
C ILE A 35 13.44 -11.07 -11.73
N GLU A 36 14.00 -12.28 -11.85
CA GLU A 36 13.24 -13.52 -11.73
C GLU A 36 12.67 -13.71 -10.31
N ALA A 37 13.44 -13.37 -9.27
CA ALA A 37 12.99 -13.42 -7.89
C ALA A 37 11.83 -12.43 -7.62
N ASN A 38 11.93 -11.20 -8.13
CA ASN A 38 10.86 -10.21 -8.03
C ASN A 38 9.60 -10.66 -8.77
N ARG A 39 9.74 -11.30 -9.94
CA ARG A 39 8.61 -11.84 -10.70
C ARG A 39 7.91 -12.97 -9.94
N LYS A 40 8.68 -13.92 -9.38
CA LYS A 40 8.14 -15.00 -8.54
C LYS A 40 7.40 -14.45 -7.32
N LEU A 41 7.96 -13.44 -6.67
CA LEU A 41 7.31 -12.75 -5.55
C LEU A 41 6.00 -12.09 -5.98
N TYR A 42 6.00 -11.37 -7.11
CA TYR A 42 4.79 -10.76 -7.68
C TYR A 42 3.70 -11.82 -7.94
N ASP A 43 4.06 -12.95 -8.56
CA ASP A 43 3.11 -14.02 -8.86
C ASP A 43 2.49 -14.62 -7.57
N ILE A 44 3.30 -14.79 -6.51
CA ILE A 44 2.81 -15.25 -5.21
C ILE A 44 1.81 -14.24 -4.62
N LEU A 45 2.17 -12.95 -4.60
CA LEU A 45 1.36 -11.89 -4.01
C LEU A 45 0.06 -11.65 -4.78
N LYS A 46 0.11 -11.73 -6.11
CA LYS A 46 -1.05 -11.49 -6.98
C LYS A 46 -2.04 -12.66 -6.93
N LYS A 47 -1.55 -13.89 -6.78
CA LYS A 47 -2.39 -15.09 -6.73
C LYS A 47 -3.42 -14.98 -5.61
N GLU A 48 -4.70 -14.92 -5.99
CA GLU A 48 -5.85 -14.83 -5.06
C GLU A 48 -5.71 -13.66 -4.07
N ASN A 49 -5.11 -12.55 -4.50
CA ASN A 49 -4.86 -11.36 -3.68
C ASN A 49 -4.06 -11.63 -2.40
N ALA A 50 -3.10 -12.57 -2.42
CA ALA A 50 -2.30 -12.93 -1.25
C ALA A 50 -1.57 -11.75 -0.58
N TYR A 51 -1.36 -10.63 -1.29
CA TYR A 51 -0.80 -9.39 -0.73
C TYR A 51 -1.61 -8.80 0.44
N VAL A 52 -2.90 -9.14 0.61
CA VAL A 52 -3.67 -8.64 1.76
C VAL A 52 -3.35 -9.38 3.06
N PHE A 53 -2.56 -10.46 3.02
CA PHE A 53 -2.22 -11.27 4.17
C PHE A 53 -0.85 -10.91 4.74
N LYS A 54 -0.71 -11.00 6.07
CA LYS A 54 0.58 -10.87 6.75
C LYS A 54 1.58 -11.94 6.34
N ASP A 55 1.12 -13.18 6.15
CA ASP A 55 1.88 -14.26 5.51
C ASP A 55 1.19 -14.65 4.18
N PRO A 56 1.68 -14.13 3.04
CA PRO A 56 1.08 -14.40 1.72
C PRO A 56 1.16 -15.87 1.29
N VAL A 57 2.16 -16.61 1.77
CA VAL A 57 2.38 -18.01 1.39
C VAL A 57 1.43 -18.93 2.15
N LYS A 58 1.32 -18.74 3.47
CA LYS A 58 0.40 -19.52 4.31
C LYS A 58 -1.02 -18.94 4.35
N ARG A 59 -1.22 -17.75 3.76
CA ARG A 59 -2.48 -16.97 3.79
C ARG A 59 -3.02 -16.79 5.21
N LYS A 60 -2.14 -16.35 6.12
CA LYS A 60 -2.47 -16.06 7.52
C LYS A 60 -2.43 -14.57 7.81
N GLY A 61 -3.29 -14.12 8.73
CA GLY A 61 -3.41 -12.71 9.12
C GLY A 61 -4.00 -11.86 7.99
N LEU A 62 -5.26 -12.13 7.63
CA LEU A 62 -5.98 -11.38 6.61
C LEU A 62 -6.11 -9.90 7.05
N TYR A 63 -5.69 -8.96 6.20
CA TYR A 63 -5.64 -7.52 6.46
C TYR A 63 -4.74 -7.09 7.63
N GLU A 64 -3.86 -7.98 8.11
CA GLU A 64 -2.88 -7.68 9.17
C GLU A 64 -1.50 -7.27 8.59
N VAL A 65 -1.43 -7.00 7.29
CA VAL A 65 -0.20 -6.53 6.65
C VAL A 65 0.06 -5.06 7.02
N ASP A 66 1.29 -4.76 7.44
CA ASP A 66 1.67 -3.42 7.93
C ASP A 66 1.49 -2.30 6.90
N ILE A 67 1.39 -2.65 5.61
CA ILE A 67 1.23 -1.70 4.52
C ILE A 67 0.01 -0.79 4.71
N ILE A 68 -1.08 -1.25 5.33
CA ILE A 68 -2.26 -0.40 5.56
C ILE A 68 -1.89 0.76 6.50
N GLN A 69 -1.33 0.44 7.66
CA GLN A 69 -0.97 1.44 8.66
C GLN A 69 0.15 2.36 8.17
N LEU A 70 1.17 1.79 7.51
CA LEU A 70 2.26 2.57 6.92
C LEU A 70 1.74 3.56 5.87
N SER A 71 0.82 3.12 5.02
CA SER A 71 0.19 3.98 3.99
C SER A 71 -0.60 5.11 4.62
N LEU A 72 -1.40 4.81 5.66
CA LEU A 72 -2.14 5.83 6.40
C LEU A 72 -1.19 6.87 6.98
N ASN A 73 -0.12 6.41 7.65
CA ASN A 73 0.85 7.29 8.27
C ASN A 73 1.53 8.21 7.24
N VAL A 74 2.08 7.66 6.16
CA VAL A 74 2.82 8.45 5.18
C VAL A 74 1.91 9.40 4.40
N MET A 75 0.69 8.96 4.05
CA MET A 75 -0.23 9.77 3.25
C MET A 75 -0.95 10.83 4.08
N TRP A 76 -1.55 10.47 5.23
CA TRP A 76 -2.49 11.34 5.94
C TRP A 76 -2.03 11.80 7.33
N PHE A 77 -1.02 11.17 7.95
CA PHE A 77 -0.64 11.46 9.35
C PHE A 77 0.85 11.80 9.58
N SER A 78 1.63 12.02 8.52
CA SER A 78 3.07 12.29 8.64
C SER A 78 3.44 13.74 8.95
N SER A 79 2.50 14.68 8.84
CA SER A 79 2.75 16.10 9.08
C SER A 79 1.51 16.83 9.59
N PRO A 80 1.62 17.84 10.49
CA PRO A 80 0.49 18.63 10.98
C PRO A 80 -0.35 19.29 9.88
N LYS A 81 0.22 19.44 8.67
CA LYS A 81 -0.48 20.02 7.52
C LYS A 81 -1.38 19.03 6.78
N HIS A 82 -1.23 17.73 7.01
CA HIS A 82 -1.98 16.69 6.31
C HIS A 82 -3.41 16.56 6.82
N GLU A 83 -4.26 16.02 5.95
CA GLU A 83 -5.71 15.95 6.16
C GLU A 83 -6.06 15.05 7.34
N GLY A 84 -5.31 13.98 7.59
CA GLY A 84 -5.56 13.10 8.73
C GLY A 84 -5.38 13.79 10.08
N ILE A 85 -4.49 14.78 10.17
CA ILE A 85 -4.28 15.55 11.41
C ILE A 85 -5.28 16.73 11.49
N LYS A 86 -5.51 17.44 10.39
CA LYS A 86 -6.46 18.57 10.35
C LYS A 86 -7.93 18.15 10.52
N PHE A 87 -8.28 17.00 9.95
CA PHE A 87 -9.64 16.49 9.86
C PHE A 87 -9.76 15.11 10.53
N GLY A 88 -9.09 14.94 11.67
CA GLY A 88 -8.97 13.64 12.34
C GLY A 88 -10.28 12.95 12.68
N ASP A 89 -11.37 13.69 12.85
CA ASP A 89 -12.71 13.13 13.10
C ASP A 89 -13.25 12.32 11.91
N TYR A 90 -12.86 12.68 10.68
CA TYR A 90 -13.22 11.93 9.47
C TYR A 90 -12.45 10.60 9.33
N PHE A 91 -11.43 10.40 10.15
CA PHE A 91 -10.60 9.19 10.18
C PHE A 91 -10.89 8.32 11.42
N ARG A 92 -11.97 8.60 12.17
CA ARG A 92 -12.38 7.84 13.36
C ARG A 92 -13.82 7.33 13.22
N PRO A 93 -14.03 6.06 12.82
CA PRO A 93 -13.03 5.08 12.38
C PRO A 93 -12.47 5.40 10.98
N ILE A 94 -11.37 4.74 10.59
CA ILE A 94 -10.81 4.89 9.25
C ILE A 94 -11.87 4.48 8.21
N PRO A 95 -12.19 5.34 7.23
CA PRO A 95 -13.20 5.03 6.23
C PRO A 95 -12.80 3.80 5.42
N LEU A 96 -13.76 2.89 5.21
CA LEU A 96 -13.56 1.73 4.34
C LEU A 96 -13.09 2.12 2.91
N PRO A 97 -13.58 3.23 2.30
CA PRO A 97 -13.05 3.71 1.02
C PRO A 97 -11.55 4.03 1.05
N THR A 98 -11.02 4.50 2.18
CA THR A 98 -9.57 4.79 2.33
C THR A 98 -8.75 3.51 2.30
N ILE A 99 -9.22 2.46 2.98
CA ILE A 99 -8.58 1.13 2.97
C ILE A 99 -8.66 0.51 1.57
N ALA A 100 -9.83 0.59 0.93
CA ALA A 100 -10.03 0.12 -0.44
C ALA A 100 -9.13 0.86 -1.45
N LEU A 101 -8.95 2.17 -1.28
CA LEU A 101 -8.06 2.97 -2.11
C LEU A 101 -6.59 2.52 -1.98
N ILE A 102 -6.12 2.21 -0.77
CA ILE A 102 -4.77 1.68 -0.55
C ILE A 102 -4.59 0.38 -1.33
N PHE A 103 -5.49 -0.59 -1.19
CA PHE A 103 -5.36 -1.89 -1.87
C PHE A 103 -5.50 -1.81 -3.39
N THR A 104 -6.42 -0.99 -3.91
CA THR A 104 -6.57 -0.78 -5.36
C THR A 104 -5.42 0.01 -5.99
N THR A 105 -4.59 0.67 -5.19
CA THR A 105 -3.36 1.34 -5.65
C THR A 105 -2.17 0.39 -5.67
N VAL A 106 -2.17 -0.64 -4.82
CA VAL A 106 -1.17 -1.73 -4.83
C VAL A 106 -1.44 -2.76 -5.93
N SER A 107 -2.71 -2.99 -6.28
CA SER A 107 -3.15 -4.05 -7.20
C SER A 107 -2.83 -3.83 -8.68
#